data_AF-A0A2V7RMF2-F1
#
_entry.id   AF-A0A2V7RMF2-F1
#
_cell.length_a   1.000
_cell.length_b   1.000
_cell.length_c   1.000
_cell.angle_alpha   90.00
_cell.angle_beta   90.00
_cell.angle_gamma   90.00
#
_symmetry.space_group_name_H-M   'P 1'
#
loop_
_entity.id
_entity.type
_entity.pdbx_description
1 polymer ?
#
loop_
_entity_poly.entity_id
_entity_poly.type
_entity_poly.pdbx_seq_one_letter_code
_entity_poly.pdbx_strand_id
1 'polypeptide(L)'
;MLDQYHLQEEGMDVLVMLEENPDHSAVLAHVNSIPSPLASAERSSRDIVTLYGAPSPESVALALAAAVECHRSSEAKIETIRHLGVWPERGAIGDAAWRDSTGQLMTRDLEIPLEILHSTAGRLLAECGQLIRRLVAGLSMPDWPEGARRAITVSIGPIVGLTAAVFAPIESLLDRIREAEGLTYESDGD
;
A
#
# COMPACT_ATOMS: atom_id res chain seq x y z
N MET A 1 -28.45 -1.14 -22.16
CA MET A 1 -28.18 -1.65 -20.81
C MET A 1 -26.66 -1.73 -20.73
N LEU A 2 -26.03 -0.61 -20.39
CA LEU A 2 -24.57 -0.45 -20.42
C LEU A 2 -24.00 -0.91 -19.08
N ASP A 3 -23.11 -1.89 -19.13
CA ASP A 3 -22.26 -2.33 -18.02
C ASP A 3 -21.55 -1.13 -17.40
N GLN A 4 -22.01 -0.73 -16.21
CA GLN A 4 -21.20 0.09 -15.32
C GLN A 4 -20.14 -0.84 -14.72
N TYR A 5 -19.01 -0.97 -15.41
CA TYR A 5 -17.76 -1.32 -14.77
C TYR A 5 -17.43 -0.18 -13.80
N HIS A 6 -17.90 -0.31 -12.57
CA HIS A 6 -17.37 0.43 -11.44
C HIS A 6 -15.96 -0.13 -11.23
N LEU A 7 -14.99 0.37 -12.01
CA LEU A 7 -13.59 0.34 -11.62
C LEU A 7 -13.53 1.19 -10.35
N GLN A 8 -13.80 0.56 -9.23
CA GLN A 8 -13.58 1.11 -7.91
C GLN A 8 -12.11 1.51 -7.92
N GLU A 9 -11.84 2.81 -7.91
CA GLU A 9 -10.50 3.36 -7.79
C GLU A 9 -10.02 3.04 -6.38
N GLU A 10 -9.61 1.78 -6.17
CA GLU A 10 -9.30 1.25 -4.86
C GLU A 10 -7.95 1.79 -4.41
N GLY A 11 -7.99 2.63 -3.39
CA GLY A 11 -6.82 2.90 -2.57
C GLY A 11 -6.26 1.58 -2.02
N MET A 12 -4.94 1.49 -1.97
CA MET A 12 -4.20 0.38 -1.41
C MET A 12 -4.14 0.52 0.12
N ASP A 13 -4.56 -0.51 0.85
CA ASP A 13 -4.42 -0.57 2.30
C ASP A 13 -3.16 -1.36 2.69
N VAL A 14 -2.28 -0.75 3.48
CA VAL A 14 -0.97 -1.32 3.82
C VAL A 14 -0.75 -1.29 5.33
N LEU A 15 -0.48 -2.44 5.93
CA LEU A 15 0.00 -2.56 7.29
C LEU A 15 1.53 -2.58 7.28
N VAL A 16 2.16 -1.54 7.80
CA VAL A 16 3.63 -1.46 7.92
C VAL A 16 4.04 -1.88 9.32
N MET A 17 4.91 -2.87 9.40
CA MET A 17 5.40 -3.48 10.63
C MET A 17 6.90 -3.26 10.73
N LEU A 18 7.42 -2.98 11.91
CA LEU A 18 8.85 -2.90 12.17
C LEU A 18 9.29 -4.09 13.01
N GLU A 19 10.30 -4.80 12.53
CA GLU A 19 10.96 -5.87 13.26
C GLU A 19 12.44 -5.53 13.46
N GLU A 20 12.91 -5.68 14.70
CA GLU A 20 14.33 -5.59 15.00
C GLU A 20 15.03 -6.76 14.31
N ASN A 21 15.99 -6.44 13.43
CA ASN A 21 16.58 -7.41 12.53
C ASN A 21 17.41 -8.44 13.31
N PRO A 22 17.06 -9.74 13.30
CA PRO A 22 17.94 -10.78 13.82
C PRO A 22 19.07 -11.01 12.79
N ASP A 23 20.31 -10.85 13.25
CA ASP A 23 21.58 -11.17 12.61
C ASP A 23 21.54 -11.74 11.17
N HIS A 24 22.12 -10.98 10.23
CA HIS A 24 22.65 -11.40 8.91
C HIS A 24 21.73 -11.43 7.67
N SER A 25 20.54 -10.82 7.67
CA SER A 25 19.76 -10.67 6.43
C SER A 25 19.99 -9.32 5.73
N ALA A 26 20.41 -9.35 4.46
CA ALA A 26 20.50 -8.17 3.59
C ALA A 26 19.13 -7.67 3.08
N VAL A 27 18.05 -8.34 3.48
CA VAL A 27 16.67 -7.97 3.13
C VAL A 27 16.28 -6.73 3.92
N LEU A 28 15.82 -5.70 3.22
CA LEU A 28 15.28 -4.48 3.80
C LEU A 28 13.87 -4.69 4.35
N ALA A 29 13.02 -5.36 3.56
CA ALA A 29 11.63 -5.57 3.90
C ALA A 29 11.07 -6.83 3.24
N HIS A 30 10.01 -7.38 3.82
CA HIS A 30 9.12 -8.31 3.15
C HIS A 30 7.77 -7.65 2.86
N VAL A 31 7.22 -7.91 1.67
CA VAL A 31 5.87 -7.51 1.29
C VAL A 31 5.04 -8.77 1.09
N ASN A 32 3.92 -8.87 1.79
CA ASN A 32 3.00 -10.00 1.71
C ASN A 32 1.59 -9.50 1.43
N SER A 33 0.92 -10.03 0.40
CA SER A 33 -0.51 -9.74 0.22
C SER A 33 -1.35 -10.66 1.12
N ILE A 34 -2.37 -10.09 1.77
CA ILE A 34 -3.40 -10.86 2.45
C ILE A 34 -4.60 -10.94 1.50
N PRO A 35 -5.00 -12.15 1.07
CA PRO A 35 -6.22 -12.30 0.29
C PRO A 35 -7.41 -11.85 1.14
N SER A 36 -8.34 -11.09 0.54
CA SER A 36 -9.53 -10.62 1.25
C SER A 36 -10.40 -11.82 1.64
N PRO A 37 -10.67 -12.05 2.93
CA PRO A 37 -11.52 -13.17 3.34
C PRO A 37 -12.97 -12.84 2.98
N LEU A 38 -13.49 -13.55 1.99
CA LEU A 38 -14.89 -13.61 1.55
C LEU A 38 -15.37 -12.43 0.70
N ALA A 39 -16.32 -12.75 -0.19
CA ALA A 39 -16.91 -11.96 -1.27
C ALA A 39 -17.66 -10.66 -0.86
N SER A 40 -17.18 -9.93 0.15
CA SER A 40 -17.54 -8.54 0.36
C SER A 40 -16.61 -7.69 -0.49
N ALA A 41 -17.12 -7.19 -1.61
CA ALA A 41 -16.47 -6.26 -2.54
C ALA A 41 -16.10 -4.88 -1.90
N GLU A 42 -16.08 -4.80 -0.58
CA GLU A 42 -15.93 -3.58 0.20
C GLU A 42 -14.54 -3.43 0.84
N ARG A 43 -13.67 -4.46 0.80
CA ARG A 43 -12.28 -4.34 1.25
C ARG A 43 -11.30 -4.79 0.17
N SER A 44 -10.52 -3.83 -0.32
CA SER A 44 -9.35 -4.08 -1.14
C SER A 44 -8.38 -5.01 -0.41
N SER A 45 -7.64 -5.83 -1.18
CA SER A 45 -6.62 -6.72 -0.60
C SER A 45 -5.60 -5.89 0.19
N ARG A 46 -5.34 -6.26 1.44
CA ARG A 46 -4.38 -5.57 2.31
C ARG A 46 -2.99 -6.14 2.12
N ASP A 47 -1.99 -5.27 1.95
CA ASP A 47 -0.60 -5.68 1.98
C ASP A 47 0.01 -5.51 3.37
N ILE A 48 0.88 -6.42 3.76
CA ILE A 48 1.72 -6.32 4.95
C ILE A 48 3.14 -6.04 4.48
N VAL A 49 3.70 -4.90 4.90
CA VAL A 49 5.11 -4.56 4.72
C VAL A 49 5.81 -4.75 6.06
N THR A 50 6.69 -5.75 6.17
CA THR A 50 7.54 -5.95 7.35
C THR A 50 8.92 -5.38 7.06
N LEU A 51 9.26 -4.25 7.69
CA LEU A 51 10.54 -3.56 7.57
C LEU A 51 11.51 -4.08 8.64
N TYR A 52 12.77 -4.29 8.25
CA TYR A 52 13.83 -4.75 9.15
C TYR A 52 14.82 -3.64 9.47
N GLY A 53 15.24 -3.57 10.73
CA GLY A 53 16.28 -2.63 11.18
C GLY A 53 15.71 -1.25 11.51
N ALA A 54 16.52 -0.20 11.36
CA ALA A 54 16.10 1.16 11.68
C ALA A 54 15.27 1.76 10.53
N PRO A 55 14.03 2.24 10.78
CA PRO A 55 13.22 2.86 9.74
C PRO A 55 13.78 4.25 9.37
N SER A 56 13.85 4.52 8.07
CA SER A 56 14.12 5.84 7.51
C SER A 56 13.05 6.17 6.45
N PRO A 57 12.88 7.44 6.06
CA PRO A 57 11.96 7.79 4.98
C PRO A 57 12.25 7.01 3.69
N GLU A 58 13.52 6.83 3.36
CA GLU A 58 13.99 6.14 2.15
C GLU A 58 13.70 4.64 2.23
N SER A 59 13.98 3.99 3.37
CA SER A 59 13.72 2.55 3.51
C SER A 59 12.23 2.23 3.51
N VAL A 60 11.42 3.07 4.16
CA VAL A 60 9.95 2.96 4.13
C VAL A 60 9.43 3.21 2.72
N ALA A 61 9.91 4.23 2.02
CA ALA A 61 9.49 4.52 0.65
C ALA A 61 9.84 3.38 -0.31
N LEU A 62 11.02 2.78 -0.17
CA LEU A 62 11.45 1.66 -1.00
C LEU A 62 10.59 0.41 -0.75
N ALA A 63 10.26 0.12 0.51
CA ALA A 63 9.39 -0.99 0.87
C ALA A 63 7.94 -0.77 0.39
N LEU A 64 7.40 0.44 0.52
CA LEU A 64 6.08 0.80 -0.03
C LEU A 64 6.06 0.76 -1.55
N ALA A 65 7.14 1.18 -2.22
CA ALA A 65 7.27 1.09 -3.67
C ALA A 65 7.16 -0.35 -4.17
N ALA A 66 7.78 -1.31 -3.46
CA ALA A 66 7.64 -2.73 -3.78
C ALA A 66 6.18 -3.18 -3.70
N ALA A 67 5.45 -2.75 -2.67
CA ALA A 67 4.04 -3.07 -2.51
C ALA A 67 3.19 -2.48 -3.65
N VAL A 68 3.41 -1.21 -3.99
CA VAL A 68 2.71 -0.55 -5.10
C VAL A 68 2.96 -1.24 -6.44
N GLU A 69 4.22 -1.53 -6.77
CA GLU A 69 4.57 -2.18 -8.05
C GLU A 69 4.12 -3.65 -8.11
N CYS A 70 4.11 -4.35 -6.98
CA CYS A 70 3.57 -5.69 -6.84
C CYS A 70 2.07 -5.74 -7.18
N HIS A 71 1.31 -4.73 -6.74
CA HIS A 71 -0.10 -4.56 -7.11
C HIS A 71 -0.30 -4.24 -8.59
N ARG A 72 0.54 -3.39 -9.19
CA ARG A 72 0.45 -2.99 -10.61
C ARG A 72 0.73 -4.14 -11.58
N SER A 73 1.62 -5.05 -11.23
CA SER A 73 2.03 -6.19 -12.08
C SER A 73 1.00 -7.32 -12.14
N SER A 74 -0.05 -7.25 -11.30
CA SER A 74 -1.03 -8.33 -11.16
C SER A 74 -2.18 -8.14 -12.14
N GLU A 75 -2.36 -9.11 -13.03
CA GLU A 75 -3.67 -9.37 -13.66
C GLU A 75 -4.65 -9.79 -12.57
N ALA A 76 -5.24 -8.82 -11.87
CA ALA A 76 -6.52 -8.76 -11.15
C ALA A 76 -7.17 -10.07 -10.62
N LYS A 77 -6.43 -11.09 -10.18
CA LYS A 77 -7.00 -12.22 -9.46
C LYS A 77 -7.02 -11.89 -7.97
N ILE A 78 -8.22 -11.62 -7.47
CA ILE A 78 -8.52 -11.28 -6.07
C ILE A 78 -7.91 -12.28 -5.07
N GLU A 79 -7.73 -13.54 -5.49
CA GLU A 79 -7.19 -14.63 -4.66
C GLU A 79 -5.66 -14.79 -4.74
N THR A 80 -4.95 -13.87 -5.40
CA THR A 80 -3.49 -13.96 -5.55
C THR A 80 -2.78 -13.58 -4.26
N ILE A 81 -2.03 -14.54 -3.72
CA ILE A 81 -1.10 -14.33 -2.60
C ILE A 81 0.26 -14.00 -3.19
N ARG A 82 0.93 -12.98 -2.67
CA ARG A 82 2.22 -12.49 -3.15
C ARG A 82 3.18 -12.38 -1.99
N HIS A 83 4.41 -12.82 -2.20
CA HIS A 83 5.50 -12.73 -1.25
C HIS A 83 6.70 -12.11 -1.96
N LEU A 84 7.21 -10.99 -1.45
CA LEU A 84 8.40 -10.32 -1.98
C LEU A 84 9.39 -10.05 -0.87
N GLY A 85 10.66 -10.34 -1.10
CA GLY A 85 11.78 -9.71 -0.39
C GLY A 85 12.22 -8.45 -1.14
N VAL A 86 12.58 -7.41 -0.40
CA VAL A 86 13.09 -6.14 -0.94
C VAL A 86 14.56 -6.00 -0.55
N TRP A 87 15.42 -5.77 -1.53
CA TRP A 87 16.85 -5.54 -1.35
C TRP A 87 17.23 -4.15 -1.90
N PRO A 88 17.93 -3.30 -1.12
CA PRO A 88 18.29 -1.95 -1.56
C PRO A 88 19.14 -1.91 -2.83
N GLU A 89 19.94 -2.96 -3.07
CA GLU A 89 20.91 -3.01 -4.18
C GLU A 89 20.50 -3.97 -5.30
N ARG A 90 19.33 -4.63 -5.19
CA ARG A 90 18.90 -5.68 -6.14
C ARG A 90 17.47 -5.51 -6.65
N GLY A 91 16.63 -4.75 -5.96
CA GLY A 91 15.21 -4.64 -6.27
C GLY A 91 14.36 -5.57 -5.40
N ALA A 92 13.17 -5.93 -5.87
CA ALA A 92 12.28 -6.84 -5.13
C ALA A 92 12.07 -8.15 -5.88
N ILE A 93 12.16 -9.27 -5.16
CA ILE A 93 12.09 -10.62 -5.74
C ILE A 93 11.24 -11.51 -4.83
N GLY A 94 10.44 -12.37 -5.45
CA GLY A 94 9.72 -13.43 -4.76
C GLY A 94 8.75 -14.12 -5.71
N ASP A 95 7.54 -14.37 -5.27
CA ASP A 95 6.58 -15.17 -6.01
C ASP A 95 5.12 -14.75 -5.76
N ALA A 96 4.26 -15.15 -6.69
CA ALA A 96 2.82 -15.07 -6.60
C ALA A 96 2.24 -16.48 -6.72
N ALA A 97 1.21 -16.77 -5.93
CA ALA A 97 0.47 -18.01 -5.98
C ALA A 97 -1.04 -17.75 -6.06
N TRP A 98 -1.74 -18.50 -6.91
CA TRP A 98 -3.20 -18.45 -7.05
C TRP A 98 -3.75 -19.82 -7.45
N ARG A 99 -5.06 -20.04 -7.28
CA ARG A 99 -5.73 -21.22 -7.84
C ARG A 99 -6.34 -20.89 -9.19
N ASP A 100 -6.16 -21.77 -10.18
CA ASP A 100 -6.85 -21.64 -11.45
C ASP A 100 -8.32 -22.11 -11.36
N SER A 101 -9.06 -22.04 -12.47
CA SER A 101 -10.47 -22.46 -12.52
C SER A 101 -10.68 -23.95 -12.25
N THR A 102 -9.62 -24.77 -12.31
CA THR A 102 -9.66 -26.20 -11.97
C THR A 102 -9.32 -26.47 -10.50
N GLY A 103 -8.97 -25.42 -9.75
CA GLY A 103 -8.52 -25.49 -8.37
C GLY A 103 -7.04 -25.87 -8.22
N GLN A 104 -6.28 -25.97 -9.32
CA GLN A 104 -4.84 -26.25 -9.26
C GLN A 104 -4.07 -25.01 -8.78
N LEU A 105 -3.09 -25.23 -7.91
CA LEU A 105 -2.20 -24.18 -7.44
C LEU A 105 -1.21 -23.83 -8.54
N MET A 106 -1.25 -22.59 -8.99
CA MET A 106 -0.31 -21.99 -9.94
C MET A 106 0.63 -21.06 -9.18
N THR A 107 1.89 -21.02 -9.60
CA THR A 107 2.91 -20.10 -9.07
C THR A 107 3.58 -19.33 -10.20
N ARG A 108 4.00 -18.10 -9.92
CA ARG A 108 4.75 -17.25 -10.84
C ARG A 108 5.83 -16.49 -10.08
N ASP A 109 7.05 -16.53 -10.58
CA ASP A 109 8.12 -15.70 -10.04
C ASP A 109 7.80 -14.21 -10.26
N LEU A 110 8.12 -13.39 -9.28
CA LEU A 110 7.99 -11.95 -9.33
C LEU A 110 9.37 -11.30 -9.21
N GLU A 111 9.65 -10.39 -10.12
CA GLU A 111 10.85 -9.56 -10.10
C GLU A 111 10.48 -8.12 -10.42
N ILE A 112 10.86 -7.20 -9.54
CA ILE A 112 10.71 -5.76 -9.71
C ILE A 112 12.11 -5.16 -9.78
N PRO A 113 12.54 -4.71 -10.97
CA PRO A 113 13.85 -4.10 -11.17
C PRO A 113 14.12 -2.93 -10.23
N LEU A 114 15.38 -2.79 -9.82
CA LEU A 114 15.81 -1.77 -8.87
C LEU A 114 15.49 -0.35 -9.35
N GLU A 115 15.62 -0.08 -10.66
CA GLU A 115 15.35 1.23 -11.26
C GLU A 115 13.87 1.60 -11.14
N ILE A 116 12.96 0.64 -11.34
CA ILE A 116 11.52 0.83 -11.17
C ILE A 116 11.22 1.11 -9.70
N LEU A 117 11.81 0.33 -8.81
CA LEU A 117 11.63 0.47 -7.37
C LEU A 117 12.06 1.86 -6.87
N HIS A 118 13.24 2.33 -7.29
CA HIS A 118 13.74 3.67 -6.95
C HIS A 118 12.90 4.78 -7.56
N SER A 119 12.47 4.63 -8.82
CA SER A 119 11.58 5.61 -9.46
C SER A 119 10.28 5.77 -8.67
N THR A 120 9.66 4.65 -8.28
CA THR A 120 8.42 4.66 -7.49
C THR A 120 8.65 5.20 -6.07
N ALA A 121 9.74 4.81 -5.41
CA ALA A 121 10.09 5.34 -4.10
C ALA A 121 10.32 6.87 -4.14
N GLY A 122 11.02 7.38 -5.17
CA GLY A 122 11.24 8.80 -5.36
C GLY A 122 9.93 9.59 -5.52
N ARG A 123 8.97 9.03 -6.27
CA ARG A 123 7.62 9.61 -6.41
C ARG A 123 6.85 9.60 -5.08
N LEU A 124 6.86 8.47 -4.36
CA LEU A 124 6.24 8.37 -3.05
C LEU A 124 6.83 9.37 -2.04
N LEU A 125 8.14 9.61 -2.07
CA LEU A 125 8.78 10.62 -1.22
C LEU A 125 8.36 12.05 -1.59
N ALA A 126 8.26 12.34 -2.88
CA ALA A 126 7.83 13.66 -3.36
C ALA A 126 6.37 13.96 -3.00
N GLU A 127 5.48 12.98 -3.15
CA GLU A 127 4.03 13.17 -3.03
C GLU A 127 3.51 12.85 -1.62
N CYS A 128 4.04 11.81 -0.98
CA CYS A 128 3.61 11.30 0.32
C CYS A 128 4.65 11.52 1.43
N GLY A 129 5.66 12.38 1.21
CA GLY A 129 6.79 12.55 2.12
C GLY A 129 6.39 12.88 3.57
N GLN A 130 5.35 13.68 3.77
CA GLN A 130 4.86 13.97 5.13
C GLN A 130 4.19 12.75 5.79
N LEU A 131 3.44 11.96 5.02
CA LEU A 131 2.86 10.70 5.51
C LEU A 131 3.98 9.72 5.89
N ILE A 132 4.98 9.56 5.04
CA ILE A 132 6.13 8.68 5.27
C ILE A 132 6.90 9.11 6.52
N ARG A 133 7.16 10.41 6.70
CA ARG A 133 7.83 10.91 7.92
C ARG A 133 7.03 10.62 9.20
N ARG A 134 5.71 10.78 9.18
CA ARG A 134 4.85 10.41 10.32
C ARG A 134 4.88 8.91 10.59
N LEU A 135 4.86 8.10 9.53
CA LEU A 135 4.96 6.65 9.64
C LEU A 135 6.28 6.23 10.30
N VAL A 136 7.41 6.77 9.81
CA VAL A 136 8.73 6.56 10.41
C VAL A 136 8.75 6.96 11.89
N ALA A 137 8.22 8.14 12.22
CA ALA A 137 8.16 8.61 13.60
C ALA A 137 7.33 7.66 14.50
N GLY A 138 6.18 7.18 14.02
CA GLY A 138 5.33 6.25 14.74
C GLY A 138 6.00 4.87 14.96
N LEU A 139 6.68 4.35 13.94
CA LEU A 139 7.43 3.09 14.04
C LEU A 139 8.65 3.21 14.96
N SER A 140 9.22 4.42 15.08
CA SER A 140 10.41 4.71 15.89
C SER A 140 10.10 5.14 17.32
N MET A 141 8.83 5.21 17.73
CA MET A 141 8.49 5.68 19.08
C MET A 141 9.22 4.84 20.14
N PRO A 142 9.88 5.45 21.13
CA PRO A 142 10.62 4.72 22.15
C PRO A 142 9.68 3.99 23.13
N ASP A 143 8.46 4.51 23.30
CA ASP A 143 7.54 4.09 24.36
C ASP A 143 6.52 3.03 23.89
N TRP A 144 6.82 2.24 22.86
CA TRP A 144 5.96 1.11 22.52
C TRP A 144 5.84 0.19 23.74
N PRO A 145 4.62 -0.25 24.10
CA PRO A 145 4.44 -1.15 25.23
C PRO A 145 5.33 -2.38 25.09
N GLU A 146 5.93 -2.82 26.19
CA GLU A 146 6.79 -4.00 26.20
C GLU A 146 6.04 -5.22 25.62
N GLY A 147 6.64 -5.88 24.63
CA GLY A 147 6.02 -7.00 23.90
C GLY A 147 5.05 -6.62 22.78
N ALA A 148 4.78 -5.34 22.51
CA ALA A 148 3.94 -4.91 21.40
C ALA A 148 4.71 -4.87 20.07
N ARG A 149 4.15 -5.49 19.02
CA ARG A 149 4.68 -5.39 17.65
C ARG A 149 4.39 -3.98 17.10
N ARG A 150 5.44 -3.29 16.65
CA ARG A 150 5.31 -1.94 16.08
C ARG A 150 4.68 -2.04 14.70
N ALA A 151 3.40 -1.67 14.59
CA ALA A 151 2.67 -1.75 13.33
C ALA A 151 1.73 -0.56 13.14
N ILE A 152 1.70 -0.01 11.93
CA ILE A 152 0.90 1.15 11.58
C ILE A 152 0.24 0.90 10.23
N THR A 153 -1.07 1.04 10.18
CA THR A 153 -1.84 0.97 8.94
C THR A 153 -1.80 2.31 8.22
N VAL A 154 -1.57 2.30 6.91
CA VAL A 154 -1.65 3.45 6.02
C VAL A 154 -2.44 3.07 4.79
N SER A 155 -3.22 4.02 4.28
CA SER A 155 -3.91 3.86 3.00
C SER A 155 -3.29 4.80 1.98
N ILE A 156 -2.95 4.26 0.82
CA ILE A 156 -2.41 5.00 -0.32
C ILE A 156 -3.54 5.10 -1.33
N GLY A 157 -4.04 6.32 -1.57
CA GLY A 157 -5.14 6.55 -2.52
C GLY A 157 -4.81 6.09 -3.94
N PRO A 158 -5.82 5.92 -4.80
CA PRO A 158 -5.60 5.50 -6.18
C PRO A 158 -4.70 6.50 -6.90
N ILE A 159 -3.58 6.01 -7.43
CA ILE A 159 -2.61 6.83 -8.15
C ILE A 159 -3.11 7.04 -9.60
N VAL A 160 -4.19 7.81 -9.76
CA VAL A 160 -4.81 8.15 -11.06
C VAL A 160 -4.00 9.20 -11.82
N GLY A 161 -2.89 8.82 -12.46
CA GLY A 161 -2.14 9.78 -13.29
C GLY A 161 -0.62 9.63 -13.37
N LEU A 162 -0.08 8.40 -13.43
CA LEU A 162 1.36 8.20 -13.72
C LEU A 162 1.71 8.09 -15.20
N THR A 163 0.77 8.46 -16.07
CA THR A 163 1.07 8.96 -17.41
C THR A 163 0.37 10.30 -17.61
N ALA A 164 1.17 11.36 -17.66
CA ALA A 164 0.84 12.74 -18.05
C ALA A 164 -0.23 13.49 -17.22
N ALA A 165 0.27 14.35 -16.34
CA ALA A 165 -0.29 15.62 -15.88
C ALA A 165 -1.65 15.64 -15.15
N VAL A 166 -1.63 16.39 -14.03
CA VAL A 166 -2.75 16.85 -13.18
C VAL A 166 -3.13 15.90 -12.05
N PHE A 167 -2.47 16.10 -10.91
CA PHE A 167 -3.07 15.83 -9.61
C PHE A 167 -3.23 17.15 -8.86
N ALA A 168 -4.48 17.48 -8.53
CA ALA A 168 -4.77 18.54 -7.58
C ALA A 168 -4.58 18.00 -6.14
N PRO A 169 -4.22 18.85 -5.17
CA PRO A 169 -3.92 18.44 -3.81
C PRO A 169 -5.14 17.79 -3.13
N ILE A 170 -4.89 16.69 -2.40
CA ILE A 170 -5.87 15.97 -1.57
C ILE A 170 -6.57 16.89 -0.54
N GLU A 171 -5.99 18.05 -0.23
CA GLU A 171 -6.61 19.08 0.61
C GLU A 171 -7.95 19.59 0.04
N SER A 172 -8.13 19.61 -1.29
CA SER A 172 -9.38 20.09 -1.91
C SER A 172 -10.58 19.14 -1.73
N LEU A 173 -10.35 17.86 -1.47
CA LEU A 173 -11.43 16.89 -1.27
C LEU A 173 -12.03 16.97 0.14
N LEU A 174 -11.22 17.33 1.14
CA LEU A 174 -11.69 17.59 2.50
C LEU A 174 -12.48 18.90 2.59
N ASP A 175 -12.11 19.94 1.83
CA ASP A 175 -12.89 21.19 1.76
C ASP A 175 -14.25 20.98 1.08
N ARG A 176 -14.35 20.11 0.06
CA ARG A 176 -15.64 19.78 -0.57
C ARG A 176 -16.61 19.02 0.34
N ILE A 177 -16.11 18.18 1.24
CA ILE A 177 -16.97 17.46 2.20
C ILE A 177 -17.47 18.43 3.28
N ARG A 178 -16.65 19.42 3.66
CA ARG A 178 -17.04 20.45 4.63
C ARG A 178 -18.09 21.44 4.06
N GLU A 179 -18.09 21.72 2.76
CA GLU A 179 -19.13 22.55 2.13
C GLU A 179 -20.47 21.80 1.91
N ALA A 180 -20.48 20.47 1.94
CA ALA A 180 -21.68 19.67 1.65
C ALA A 180 -22.66 19.52 2.84
N GLU A 181 -22.25 19.82 4.08
CA GLU A 181 -23.15 19.77 5.26
C GLU A 181 -23.87 21.11 5.55
N GLY A 182 -23.92 22.02 4.58
CA GLY A 182 -24.47 23.37 4.74
C GLY A 182 -25.91 23.61 4.28
N LEU A 183 -26.71 22.59 3.95
CA LEU A 183 -28.08 22.79 3.44
C LEU A 183 -29.06 21.70 3.88
N THR A 184 -29.63 21.85 5.08
CA THR A 184 -31.06 21.61 5.36
C THR A 184 -31.41 22.13 6.76
N TYR A 185 -31.81 23.39 6.86
CA TYR A 185 -32.77 23.81 7.89
C TYR A 185 -34.05 24.09 7.13
N GLU A 186 -34.96 23.11 7.06
CA GLU A 186 -36.35 23.42 6.77
C GLU A 186 -36.95 24.05 8.02
N SER A 187 -37.11 25.36 7.92
CA SER A 187 -38.12 26.13 8.65
C SER A 187 -39.49 25.60 8.24
N ASP A 188 -40.29 25.16 9.20
CA ASP A 188 -41.74 25.31 9.06
C ASP A 188 -42.34 25.67 10.42
N GLY A 189 -43.11 26.75 10.41
CA GLY A 189 -43.81 27.28 11.57
C GLY A 189 -45.30 27.02 11.45
N ASP A 190 -45.92 26.66 12.57
CA ASP A 190 -47.20 27.19 13.06
C ASP A 190 -47.26 26.97 14.59
#